data_AF-A0A651F7C0-F1
#
_entry.id   AF-A0A651F7C0-F1
#
_cell.length_a   1.000
_cell.length_b   1.000
_cell.length_c   1.000
_cell.angle_alpha   90.00
_cell.angle_beta   90.00
_cell.angle_gamma   90.00
#
_symmetry.space_group_name_H-M   'P 1'
#
loop_
_entity.id
_entity.type
_entity.pdbx_description
1 polymer ?
#
loop_
_entity_poly.entity_id
_entity_poly.type
_entity_poly.pdbx_seq_one_letter_code
_entity_poly.pdbx_strand_id
1 'polypeptide(L)' 'MLVEKQLLSDKDLAKMFGMSASWVRQQRFKRRNGEDHSLTIDPVMVGRCPRYRSADVKKWMESLG' A
#
# COMPACT_ATOMS: atom_id res chain seq x y z
N MET A 1 0.65 -18.42 -15.28
CA MET A 1 -0.43 -17.51 -14.84
C MET A 1 -0.10 -17.05 -13.43
N LEU A 2 0.33 -15.80 -13.25
CA LEU A 2 0.54 -15.26 -11.90
C LEU A 2 -0.86 -15.02 -11.30
N VAL A 3 -1.18 -15.71 -10.21
CA VAL A 3 -2.40 -15.44 -9.46
C VAL A 3 -2.30 -14.02 -8.93
N GLU A 4 -3.11 -13.10 -9.45
CA GLU A 4 -3.22 -11.78 -8.86
C GLU A 4 -3.76 -11.92 -7.43
N LYS A 5 -2.90 -11.67 -6.44
CA LYS A 5 -3.35 -11.54 -5.06
C LYS A 5 -4.35 -10.38 -5.01
N GLN A 6 -5.61 -10.65 -4.70
CA GLN A 6 -6.61 -9.60 -4.51
C GLN A 6 -6.25 -8.63 -3.39
N LEU A 7 -5.52 -9.11 -2.38
CA LEU A 7 -5.09 -8.34 -1.22
C LEU A 7 -3.57 -8.46 -1.02
N LEU A 8 -2.90 -7.33 -1.09
CA LEU A 8 -1.46 -7.17 -0.93
C LEU A 8 -1.12 -6.76 0.50
N SER A 9 0.00 -7.23 1.03
CA SER A 9 0.54 -6.80 2.32
C SER A 9 1.49 -5.61 2.18
N ASP A 10 1.88 -5.00 3.30
CA ASP A 10 2.95 -3.99 3.34
C ASP A 10 4.25 -4.50 2.66
N LYS A 11 4.55 -5.81 2.78
CA LYS A 11 5.73 -6.41 2.13
C LYS A 11 5.58 -6.53 0.61
N ASP A 12 4.37 -6.85 0.14
CA ASP A 12 4.10 -6.96 -1.29
C ASP A 12 4.19 -5.56 -1.94
N LEU A 13 3.57 -4.53 -1.33
CA LEU A 13 3.71 -3.13 -1.75
C LEU A 13 5.17 -2.69 -1.82
N ALA A 14 5.92 -2.92 -0.74
CA ALA A 14 7.32 -2.56 -0.65
C ALA A 14 8.14 -3.17 -1.80
N LYS A 15 7.91 -4.45 -2.10
CA LYS A 15 8.54 -5.12 -3.23
C LYS A 15 8.15 -4.49 -4.57
N MET A 16 6.88 -4.15 -4.76
CA MET A 16 6.39 -3.52 -6.01
C MET A 16 6.96 -2.12 -6.22
N PHE A 17 7.12 -1.34 -5.16
CA PHE A 17 7.60 0.04 -5.22
C PHE A 17 9.12 0.17 -5.18
N GLY A 18 9.86 -0.92 -4.98
CA GLY A 18 11.30 -0.87 -4.72
C GLY A 18 11.65 -0.19 -3.39
N MET A 19 10.73 -0.22 -2.42
CA MET A 19 10.84 0.45 -1.12
C MET A 19 10.96 -0.57 0.02
N SER A 20 11.19 -0.07 1.25
CA SER A 20 11.13 -0.91 2.44
C SER A 20 9.70 -1.04 2.97
N ALA A 21 9.39 -2.16 3.63
CA ALA A 21 8.11 -2.30 4.35
C ALA A 21 7.97 -1.27 5.49
N SER A 22 9.09 -0.76 6.02
CA SER A 22 9.07 0.33 7.01
C SER A 22 8.53 1.62 6.41
N TRP A 23 8.94 1.95 5.18
CA TRP A 23 8.45 3.11 4.45
C TRP A 23 6.92 3.06 4.30
N VAL A 24 6.35 1.93 3.86
CA VAL A 24 4.89 1.75 3.74
C VAL A 24 4.17 1.99 5.07
N ARG A 25 4.71 1.46 6.18
CA ARG A 25 4.16 1.68 7.52
C ARG A 25 4.23 3.15 7.94
N GLN A 26 5.34 3.81 7.65
CA GLN A 26 5.53 5.23 7.96
C GLN A 26 4.55 6.09 7.18
N GLN A 27 4.37 5.84 5.88
CA GLN A 27 3.38 6.55 5.07
C GLN A 27 1.96 6.41 5.66
N ARG A 28 1.57 5.18 6.02
CA ARG A 28 0.28 4.94 6.68
C ARG A 28 0.17 5.63 8.05
N PHE A 29 1.26 5.71 8.81
CA PHE A 29 1.28 6.44 10.08
C PHE A 29 1.09 7.94 9.86
N LYS A 30 1.91 8.55 9.00
CA LYS A 30 1.82 9.98 8.65
C LYS A 30 0.43 10.36 8.17
N ARG A 31 -0.15 9.57 7.26
CA ARG A 31 -1.52 9.75 6.78
C ARG A 31 -2.56 9.76 7.88
N ARG A 32 -2.47 8.85 8.86
CA ARG A 32 -3.40 8.81 10.00
C ARG A 32 -3.28 10.02 10.93
N ASN A 33 -2.12 10.68 10.94
CA ASN A 33 -1.88 11.89 11.74
C ASN A 33 -2.07 13.19 10.96
N GLY A 34 -2.47 13.13 9.68
CA GLY A 34 -2.57 14.31 8.82
C GLY A 34 -1.20 14.92 8.46
N GLU A 35 -0.11 14.18 8.62
CA GLU A 35 1.22 14.59 8.20
C GLU A 35 1.41 14.35 6.69
N ASP A 36 2.43 15.00 6.13
CA ASP A 36 2.78 14.86 4.71
C ASP A 36 3.15 13.41 4.34
N HIS A 37 2.50 12.88 3.31
CA HIS A 37 2.62 11.50 2.86
C HIS A 37 2.35 11.38 1.36
N SER A 38 3.00 10.41 0.71
CA SER A 38 2.88 10.18 -0.72
C SER A 38 1.99 8.96 -1.05
N LEU A 39 1.92 7.97 -0.15
CA LEU A 39 1.07 6.79 -0.34
C LEU A 39 -0.35 7.08 0.15
N THR A 40 -1.27 7.33 -0.78
CA THR A 40 -2.64 7.77 -0.48
C THR A 40 -3.67 6.64 -0.47
N ILE A 41 -3.25 5.40 -0.75
CA ILE A 41 -4.14 4.23 -0.79
C ILE A 41 -4.58 3.83 0.62
N ASP A 42 -5.88 3.63 0.80
CA ASP A 42 -6.45 3.08 2.04
C ASP A 42 -6.25 1.57 2.18
N PRO A 43 -5.76 1.08 3.33
CA PRO A 43 -5.76 -0.34 3.60
C PRO A 43 -7.15 -0.82 3.99
N VAL A 44 -7.53 -2.00 3.48
CA VAL A 44 -8.58 -2.84 4.04
C VAL A 44 -8.00 -3.57 5.26
N MET A 45 -8.65 -3.40 6.41
CA MET A 45 -8.23 -4.08 7.63
C MET A 45 -8.78 -5.51 7.67
N VAL A 46 -7.89 -6.50 7.67
CA VAL A 46 -8.22 -7.91 7.93
C VAL A 46 -7.79 -8.24 9.35
N GLY A 47 -8.72 -8.09 10.29
CA GLY A 47 -8.39 -8.02 11.72
C GLY A 47 -7.47 -6.84 12.01
N ARG A 48 -6.30 -7.12 12.61
CA ARG A 48 -5.26 -6.10 12.88
C ARG A 48 -4.28 -5.90 11.71
N CYS A 49 -4.40 -6.70 10.65
CA CYS A 49 -3.46 -6.68 9.54
C CYS A 49 -3.95 -5.76 8.42
N PRO A 50 -3.19 -4.70 8.06
CA PRO A 50 -3.51 -3.90 6.88
C PRO A 50 -3.26 -4.71 5.60
N ARG A 51 -4.19 -4.63 4.66
CA ARG A 51 -4.11 -5.20 3.32
C ARG A 51 -4.56 -4.18 2.28
N TYR A 52 -4.07 -4.27 1.05
CA TYR A 52 -4.36 -3.29 0.00
C TYR A 52 -4.91 -4.02 -1.21
N ARG A 53 -6.01 -3.52 -1.77
CA ARG A 53 -6.57 -4.16 -2.97
C ARG A 53 -5.60 -3.96 -4.12
N SER A 54 -5.27 -5.03 -4.85
CA SER A 54 -4.38 -4.94 -6.01
C SER A 54 -4.84 -3.89 -7.02
N ALA A 55 -6.15 -3.78 -7.24
CA ALA A 55 -6.75 -2.78 -8.12
C ALA A 55 -6.47 -1.34 -7.69
N ASP A 56 -6.56 -1.05 -6.39
CA ASP A 56 -6.31 0.31 -5.87
C ASP A 56 -4.82 0.67 -5.95
N VAL A 57 -3.95 -0.31 -5.70
CA VAL A 57 -2.50 -0.16 -5.87
C VAL A 57 -2.13 0.13 -7.32
N LYS A 58 -2.72 -0.62 -8.26
CA LYS A 58 -2.50 -0.40 -9.69
C LYS A 58 -2.95 0.99 -10.13
N LYS A 59 -4.17 1.40 -9.77
CA LYS A 59 -4.69 2.75 -10.07
C LYS A 59 -3.80 3.85 -9.50
N TRP A 60 -3.32 3.68 -8.27
CA TRP A 60 -2.41 4.65 -7.67
C TRP A 60 -1.07 4.73 -8.41
N MET A 61 -0.48 3.59 -8.79
CA MET A 61 0.75 3.60 -9.60
C MET A 61 0.55 4.26 -10.97
N GLU A 62 -0.60 4.02 -11.61
CA GLU A 62 -0.97 4.67 -12.87
C GLU A 62 -1.12 6.19 -12.72
N SER A 63 -1.53 6.68 -11.54
CA SER A 63 -1.63 8.12 -11.26
C SER A 63 -0.30 8.83 -10.99
N LEU A 64 0.82 8.09 -10.90
CA LEU A 64 2.16 8.66 -10.73
C LEU A 64 2.83 9.03 -12.08
N GLY A 65 2.21 8.64 -13.20
CA GLY A 65 2.61 9.00 -14.57
C GLY A 65 1.54 9.85 -15.27
#